data_AF-A0A356KLK1-F1
#
_entry.id   AF-A0A356KLK1-F1
#
_cell.length_a   1.000
_cell.length_b   1.000
_cell.length_c   1.000
_cell.angle_alpha   90.00
_cell.angle_beta   90.00
_cell.angle_gamma   90.00
#
_symmetry.space_group_name_H-M   'P 1'
#
loop_
_entity.id
_entity.type
_entity.pdbx_description
1 polymer ?
#
loop_
_entity_poly.entity_id
_entity_poly.type
_entity_poly.pdbx_seq_one_letter_code
_entity_poly.pdbx_strand_id
1 'polypeptide(L)'
;NDQVRFELTYAALAPQLKVISPWKSGEFLQQFKGRTDMINFCEEQKIDIPVSLTKPYSMDENLMHKSYESGILEDPLTAPDPEMWQMTVDPRQAPDEETVIELEFKDGHPIRLTNEATGETHTDLLDIFMGLNALGRANGIGRIDIVENRF
;
A
#
# COMPACT_ATOMS: atom_id res chain seq x y z
N ASN A 1 -13.50 1.39 4.83
CA ASN A 1 -12.49 1.32 5.92
C ASN A 1 -11.82 2.68 6.18
N ASP A 2 -11.09 3.29 5.25
CA ASP A 2 -10.28 4.50 5.57
C ASP A 2 -11.04 5.71 6.08
N GLN A 3 -12.22 6.02 5.52
CA GLN A 3 -13.04 7.12 6.03
C GLN A 3 -13.34 6.97 7.54
N VAL A 4 -13.53 5.74 8.00
CA VAL A 4 -13.80 5.43 9.42
C VAL A 4 -12.52 5.59 10.23
N ARG A 5 -11.37 5.10 9.73
CA ARG A 5 -10.07 5.26 10.39
C ARG A 5 -9.74 6.73 10.62
N PHE A 6 -9.90 7.57 9.59
CA PHE A 6 -9.68 9.01 9.69
C PHE A 6 -10.67 9.67 10.64
N GLU A 7 -11.98 9.48 10.45
CA GLU A 7 -13.00 10.22 11.20
C GLU A 7 -13.06 9.83 12.67
N LEU A 8 -12.86 8.55 13.01
CA LEU A 8 -12.74 8.12 14.41
C LEU A 8 -11.49 8.72 15.07
N THR A 9 -10.37 8.78 14.35
CA THR A 9 -9.14 9.41 14.88
C THR A 9 -9.35 10.89 15.14
N TYR A 10 -9.97 11.62 14.20
CA TYR A 10 -10.28 13.04 14.37
C TYR A 10 -11.21 13.27 15.56
N ALA A 11 -12.27 12.49 15.67
CA ALA A 11 -13.21 12.59 16.77
C ALA A 11 -12.57 12.26 18.14
N ALA A 12 -11.64 11.29 18.18
CA ALA A 12 -10.97 10.90 19.41
C ALA A 12 -9.94 11.94 19.89
N LEU A 13 -9.19 12.57 18.97
CA LEU A 13 -8.08 13.47 19.31
C LEU A 13 -8.48 14.95 19.34
N ALA A 14 -9.40 15.37 18.48
CA ALA A 14 -9.77 16.77 18.30
C ALA A 14 -11.25 16.92 17.90
N PRO A 15 -12.19 16.53 18.79
CA PRO A 15 -13.64 16.49 18.49
C PRO A 15 -14.25 17.85 18.12
N GLN A 16 -13.58 18.95 18.46
CA GLN A 16 -13.99 20.31 18.08
C GLN A 16 -13.79 20.62 16.60
N LEU A 17 -12.97 19.84 15.89
CA LEU A 17 -12.71 20.07 14.46
C LEU A 17 -13.91 19.61 13.63
N LYS A 18 -14.29 20.44 12.66
CA LYS A 18 -15.32 20.09 11.68
C LYS A 18 -14.70 19.23 10.57
N VAL A 19 -15.22 18.02 10.40
CA VAL A 19 -14.85 17.15 9.28
C VAL A 19 -15.66 17.51 8.04
N ILE A 20 -14.99 17.64 6.90
CA ILE A 20 -15.61 17.75 5.58
C ILE A 20 -15.19 16.50 4.80
N SER A 21 -16.16 15.67 4.43
CA SER A 21 -15.94 14.45 3.64
C SER A 21 -16.73 14.55 2.33
N PRO A 22 -16.11 15.00 1.22
CA PRO A 22 -16.82 15.28 -0.03
C PRO A 22 -17.58 14.06 -0.58
N TRP A 23 -16.99 12.86 -0.49
CA TRP A 23 -17.63 11.60 -0.90
C TRP A 23 -18.84 11.18 -0.05
N LYS A 24 -19.23 11.97 0.95
CA LYS A 24 -20.51 11.86 1.69
C LYS A 24 -21.46 13.05 1.47
N SER A 25 -21.04 14.06 0.73
CA SER A 25 -21.88 15.22 0.39
C SER A 25 -22.72 14.92 -0.84
N GLY A 26 -24.03 15.19 -0.76
CA GLY A 26 -24.94 15.00 -1.88
C GLY A 26 -24.57 15.85 -3.10
N GLU A 27 -24.13 17.09 -2.89
CA GLU A 27 -23.70 18.00 -3.97
C GLU A 27 -22.50 17.43 -4.73
N PHE A 28 -21.46 17.01 -4.00
CA PHE A 28 -20.24 16.48 -4.58
C PHE A 28 -20.48 15.15 -5.29
N LEU A 29 -21.29 14.26 -4.71
CA LEU A 29 -21.67 12.99 -5.33
C LEU A 29 -22.50 13.16 -6.61
N GLN A 30 -23.32 14.22 -6.68
CA GLN A 30 -24.08 14.53 -7.90
C GLN A 30 -23.18 15.09 -9.01
N GLN A 31 -22.19 15.89 -8.63
CA GLN A 31 -21.21 16.47 -9.55
C GLN A 31 -20.23 15.43 -10.09
N PHE A 32 -19.75 14.52 -9.24
CA PHE A 32 -18.74 13.52 -9.59
C PHE A 32 -19.31 12.11 -9.48
N LYS A 33 -19.93 11.64 -10.56
CA LYS A 33 -20.54 10.29 -10.60
C LYS A 33 -19.52 9.20 -10.94
N GLY A 34 -18.38 9.60 -11.49
CA GLY A 34 -17.30 8.69 -11.79
C GLY A 34 -16.00 9.40 -12.15
N ARG A 35 -15.00 8.59 -12.49
CA ARG A 35 -13.64 9.05 -12.80
C ARG A 35 -13.59 10.01 -13.97
N THR A 36 -14.44 9.83 -14.98
CA THR A 36 -14.52 10.72 -16.15
C THR A 36 -14.91 12.15 -15.77
N ASP A 37 -15.89 12.32 -14.88
CA ASP A 37 -16.31 13.65 -14.42
C ASP A 37 -15.17 14.36 -13.67
N MET A 38 -14.40 13.61 -12.89
CA MET A 38 -13.23 14.14 -12.17
C MET A 38 -12.11 14.55 -13.13
N ILE A 39 -11.85 13.76 -14.18
CA ILE A 39 -10.84 14.08 -15.21
C ILE A 39 -11.24 15.37 -15.94
N ASN A 40 -12.49 15.47 -16.40
CA ASN A 40 -12.99 16.66 -17.09
C ASN A 40 -12.91 17.90 -16.20
N PHE A 41 -13.27 17.77 -14.91
CA PHE A 41 -13.12 18.85 -13.95
C PHE A 41 -11.65 19.28 -13.77
N CYS A 42 -10.71 18.33 -13.69
CA CYS A 42 -9.29 18.65 -13.66
C CYS A 42 -8.85 19.40 -14.92
N GLU A 43 -9.30 19.00 -16.11
CA GLU A 43 -9.01 19.72 -17.37
C GLU A 43 -9.57 21.14 -17.37
N GLU A 44 -10.84 21.31 -16.99
CA GLU A 44 -11.51 22.62 -16.89
C GLU A 44 -10.81 23.55 -15.89
N GLN A 45 -10.39 22.99 -14.75
CA GLN A 45 -9.68 23.73 -13.69
C GLN A 45 -8.18 23.82 -13.90
N LYS A 46 -7.64 23.26 -15.00
CA LYS A 46 -6.19 23.21 -15.30
C LYS A 46 -5.36 22.58 -14.19
N ILE A 47 -5.90 21.52 -13.58
CA ILE A 47 -5.21 20.67 -12.62
C ILE A 47 -4.50 19.57 -13.40
N ASP A 48 -3.18 19.64 -13.43
CA ASP A 48 -2.37 18.62 -14.09
C ASP A 48 -2.52 17.28 -13.38
N ILE A 49 -3.02 16.29 -14.09
CA ILE A 49 -3.09 14.90 -13.64
C ILE A 49 -2.23 14.02 -14.55
N PRO A 50 -1.54 13.00 -14.02
CA PRO A 50 -0.89 12.01 -14.85
C PRO A 50 -1.96 11.30 -15.70
N VAL A 51 -1.94 11.52 -17.02
CA VAL A 51 -3.00 11.18 -18.00
C VAL A 51 -3.15 9.68 -18.27
N SER A 52 -2.67 8.82 -17.37
CA SER A 52 -2.69 7.38 -17.54
C SER A 52 -4.03 6.82 -17.04
N LEU A 53 -4.91 6.51 -17.98
CA LEU A 53 -6.08 5.62 -17.81
C LEU A 53 -5.67 4.15 -17.55
N THR A 54 -4.37 3.87 -17.48
CA THR A 54 -3.80 2.54 -17.72
C THR A 54 -3.48 1.72 -16.47
N LYS A 55 -3.85 2.19 -15.27
CA LYS A 55 -3.76 1.35 -14.07
C LYS A 55 -5.16 0.92 -13.66
N PRO A 56 -5.56 -0.36 -13.91
CA PRO A 56 -6.90 -0.84 -13.59
C PRO A 56 -7.12 -1.01 -12.08
N TYR A 57 -6.08 -0.82 -11.26
CA TYR A 57 -6.10 -1.04 -9.82
C TYR A 57 -6.18 0.28 -9.03
N SER A 58 -6.98 0.27 -7.97
CA SER A 58 -6.78 1.16 -6.84
C SER A 58 -5.57 0.67 -6.04
N MET A 59 -4.68 1.57 -5.66
CA MET A 59 -3.46 1.22 -4.92
C MET A 59 -3.30 2.14 -3.71
N ASP A 60 -2.96 1.55 -2.56
CA ASP A 60 -2.40 2.26 -1.42
C ASP A 60 -0.97 1.78 -1.20
N GLU A 61 -0.04 2.70 -0.94
CA GLU A 61 1.37 2.37 -0.73
C GLU A 61 1.91 3.17 0.44
N ASN A 62 2.53 2.46 1.37
CA ASN A 62 3.29 3.04 2.46
C ASN A 62 4.54 2.19 2.73
N LEU A 63 5.29 2.51 3.78
CA LEU A 63 6.53 1.81 4.07
C LEU A 63 6.32 0.29 4.30
N MET A 64 5.18 -0.10 4.87
CA MET A 64 4.90 -1.48 5.29
C MET A 64 4.43 -2.37 4.14
N HIS A 65 3.59 -1.86 3.25
CA HIS A 65 2.99 -2.66 2.19
C HIS A 65 2.51 -1.80 1.02
N LYS A 66 2.11 -2.50 -0.03
CA LYS A 66 1.33 -1.95 -1.14
C LYS A 66 0.11 -2.83 -1.36
N SER A 67 -1.07 -2.23 -1.34
CA SER A 67 -2.33 -2.91 -1.64
C SER A 67 -2.74 -2.68 -3.09
N TYR A 68 -3.51 -3.61 -3.62
CA TYR A 68 -4.11 -3.57 -4.95
C TYR A 68 -5.55 -4.06 -4.81
N GLU A 69 -6.50 -3.24 -5.24
CA GLU A 69 -7.92 -3.61 -5.22
C GLU A 69 -8.66 -3.00 -6.41
N SER A 70 -9.93 -3.38 -6.56
CA SER A 70 -10.82 -2.92 -7.62
C SER A 70 -10.39 -3.28 -9.05
N GLY A 71 -11.14 -2.76 -10.03
CA GLY A 71 -10.93 -3.10 -11.43
C GLY A 71 -11.20 -4.57 -11.70
N ILE A 72 -10.24 -5.26 -12.30
CA ILE A 72 -10.37 -6.70 -12.60
C ILE A 72 -10.40 -7.58 -11.35
N LEU A 73 -9.88 -7.09 -10.21
CA LEU A 73 -9.79 -7.84 -8.95
C LEU A 73 -11.12 -7.87 -8.17
N GLU A 74 -12.15 -7.14 -8.62
CA GLU A 74 -13.50 -7.24 -8.04
C GLU A 74 -14.12 -8.62 -8.30
N ASP A 75 -13.68 -9.33 -9.35
CA ASP A 75 -14.02 -10.73 -9.56
C ASP A 75 -12.98 -11.63 -8.88
N PRO A 76 -13.32 -12.30 -7.75
CA PRO A 76 -12.38 -13.15 -7.02
C PRO A 76 -11.97 -14.41 -7.80
N LEU A 77 -12.59 -14.68 -8.96
CA LEU A 77 -12.17 -15.75 -9.86
C LEU A 77 -11.11 -15.30 -10.87
N THR A 78 -10.83 -14.00 -10.94
CA THR A 78 -9.79 -13.43 -11.80
C THR A 78 -8.46 -13.46 -11.06
N ALA A 79 -7.47 -14.16 -11.61
CA ALA A 79 -6.13 -14.19 -11.04
C ALA A 79 -5.42 -12.82 -11.20
N PRO A 80 -4.59 -12.39 -10.24
CA PRO A 80 -3.86 -11.14 -10.37
C PRO A 80 -2.85 -11.15 -11.53
N ASP A 81 -2.75 -10.04 -12.26
CA ASP A 81 -1.75 -9.89 -13.31
C ASP A 81 -0.32 -9.93 -12.74
N PRO A 82 0.64 -10.64 -13.36
CA PRO A 82 2.03 -10.66 -12.89
C PRO A 82 2.67 -9.26 -12.78
N GLU A 83 2.31 -8.35 -13.70
CA GLU A 83 2.81 -6.96 -13.72
C GLU A 83 2.21 -6.08 -12.61
N MET A 84 1.16 -6.54 -11.93
CA MET A 84 0.57 -5.85 -10.79
C MET A 84 1.57 -5.73 -9.64
N TRP A 85 2.36 -6.78 -9.41
CA TRP A 85 3.30 -6.88 -8.29
C TRP A 85 4.53 -6.01 -8.51
N GLN A 86 4.50 -4.78 -7.98
CA GLN A 86 5.55 -3.77 -8.19
C GLN A 86 6.63 -3.78 -7.10
N MET A 87 6.38 -4.42 -5.96
CA MET A 87 7.25 -4.36 -4.79
C MET A 87 8.18 -5.57 -4.68
N THR A 88 7.65 -6.78 -4.88
CA THR A 88 8.37 -8.04 -4.69
C THR A 88 8.62 -8.70 -6.03
N VAL A 89 9.75 -9.39 -6.19
CA VAL A 89 9.96 -10.26 -7.36
C VAL A 89 8.96 -11.42 -7.35
N ASP A 90 8.70 -12.01 -8.51
CA ASP A 90 7.99 -13.29 -8.56
C ASP A 90 8.86 -14.35 -7.85
N PRO A 91 8.33 -15.17 -6.91
CA PRO A 91 9.11 -16.25 -6.29
C PRO A 91 9.80 -17.18 -7.29
N ARG A 92 9.25 -17.34 -8.51
CA ARG A 92 9.85 -18.12 -9.61
C ARG A 92 11.06 -17.44 -10.26
N GLN A 93 11.28 -16.17 -9.96
CA GLN A 93 12.40 -15.34 -10.43
C GLN A 93 13.32 -14.90 -9.28
N ALA A 94 13.01 -15.28 -8.03
CA ALA A 94 13.88 -15.04 -6.89
C ALA A 94 15.19 -15.83 -7.03
N PRO A 95 16.29 -15.39 -6.39
CA PRO A 95 17.53 -16.15 -6.34
C PRO A 95 17.30 -17.57 -5.80
N ASP A 96 17.87 -18.58 -6.45
CA ASP A 96 17.86 -19.97 -5.98
C ASP A 96 19.00 -20.21 -4.97
N GLU A 97 19.15 -19.28 -4.03
CA GLU A 97 20.15 -19.27 -2.97
C GLU A 97 19.52 -18.71 -1.69
N GLU A 98 19.80 -19.34 -0.55
CA GLU A 98 19.28 -18.85 0.72
C GLU A 98 19.98 -17.55 1.16
N THR A 99 19.20 -16.63 1.74
CA THR A 99 19.75 -15.49 2.47
C THR A 99 19.50 -15.70 3.97
N VAL A 100 20.57 -15.87 4.74
CA VAL A 100 20.49 -16.05 6.20
C VAL A 100 20.65 -14.69 6.88
N ILE A 101 19.76 -14.41 7.83
CA ILE A 101 19.78 -13.19 8.64
C ILE A 101 19.67 -13.51 10.12
N GLU A 102 20.35 -12.70 10.94
CA GLU A 102 20.12 -12.62 12.38
C GLU A 102 19.27 -11.39 12.66
N LEU A 103 18.13 -11.56 13.33
CA LEU A 103 17.27 -10.48 13.80
C LEU A 103 17.16 -10.55 15.31
N GLU A 104 17.80 -9.62 16.01
CA GLU A 104 17.78 -9.57 17.46
C GLU A 104 16.64 -8.70 17.98
N PHE A 105 16.06 -9.18 19.07
CA PHE A 105 14.97 -8.51 19.77
C PHE A 105 15.36 -8.20 21.21
N LYS A 106 14.87 -7.06 21.70
CA LYS A 106 14.87 -6.72 23.11
C LYS A 106 13.50 -6.18 23.48
N ASP A 107 12.91 -6.73 24.53
CA ASP A 107 11.59 -6.32 25.03
C ASP A 107 10.49 -6.34 23.96
N GLY A 108 10.60 -7.26 22.98
CA GLY A 108 9.66 -7.40 21.87
C GLY A 108 9.91 -6.48 20.67
N HIS A 109 10.93 -5.62 20.72
CA HIS A 109 11.30 -4.72 19.62
C HIS A 109 12.54 -5.24 18.88
N PRO A 110 12.58 -5.18 17.54
CA PRO A 110 13.80 -5.48 16.80
C PRO A 110 14.85 -4.40 17.11
N ILE A 111 16.08 -4.81 17.41
CA ILE A 111 17.17 -3.89 17.76
C ILE A 111 18.39 -3.99 16.85
N ARG A 112 18.52 -5.11 16.12
CA ARG A 112 19.61 -5.33 15.17
C ARG A 112 19.19 -6.32 14.11
N LEU A 113 19.45 -5.98 12.84
CA LEU A 113 19.37 -6.89 11.71
C LEU A 113 20.79 -7.07 11.15
N THR A 114 21.23 -8.31 10.99
CA THR A 114 22.52 -8.65 10.38
C THR A 114 22.30 -9.63 9.23
N ASN A 115 22.88 -9.31 8.06
CA ASN A 115 22.97 -10.25 6.94
C ASN A 115 24.23 -11.11 7.12
N GLU A 116 24.07 -12.43 7.28
CA GLU A 116 25.21 -13.31 7.60
C GLU A 116 26.19 -13.47 6.43
N ALA A 117 25.73 -13.32 5.18
CA ALA A 117 26.58 -13.46 4.00
C ALA A 117 27.49 -12.25 3.79
N THR A 118 27.00 -11.03 4.06
CA THR A 118 27.76 -9.78 3.84
C THR A 118 28.37 -9.21 5.11
N GLY A 119 27.87 -9.60 6.29
CA GLY A 119 28.17 -8.97 7.57
C GLY A 119 27.54 -7.58 7.76
N GLU A 120 26.73 -7.12 6.79
CA GLU A 120 26.01 -5.84 6.89
C GLU A 120 25.05 -5.87 8.07
N THR A 121 25.02 -4.78 8.84
CA THR A 121 24.24 -4.68 10.08
C THR A 121 23.53 -3.34 10.18
N HIS A 122 22.25 -3.37 10.58
CA HIS A 122 21.43 -2.19 10.86
C HIS A 122 20.96 -2.21 12.31
N THR A 123 21.03 -1.06 13.00
CA THR A 123 20.58 -0.90 14.39
C THR A 123 19.55 0.20 14.58
N ASP A 124 19.38 1.09 13.59
CA ASP A 124 18.27 2.04 13.57
C ASP A 124 16.98 1.31 13.13
N LEU A 125 15.84 1.63 13.77
CA LEU A 125 14.58 0.92 13.51
C LEU A 125 14.08 1.10 12.07
N LEU A 126 14.24 2.28 11.49
CA LEU A 126 13.84 2.54 10.11
C LEU A 126 14.74 1.75 9.16
N ASP A 127 16.05 1.76 9.40
CA ASP A 127 17.02 1.01 8.59
C ASP A 127 16.79 -0.51 8.69
N ILE A 128 16.50 -1.03 9.89
CA ILE A 128 16.11 -2.44 10.07
C ILE A 128 14.88 -2.76 9.22
N PHE A 129 13.83 -1.93 9.31
CA PHE A 129 12.59 -2.14 8.57
C PHE A 129 12.80 -2.05 7.05
N MET A 130 13.58 -1.09 6.58
CA MET A 130 13.93 -0.93 5.17
C MET A 130 14.82 -2.07 4.66
N GLY A 131 15.76 -2.55 5.49
CA GLY A 131 16.58 -3.73 5.20
C GLY A 131 15.74 -4.99 5.06
N LEU A 132 14.82 -5.25 5.99
CA LEU A 132 13.86 -6.35 5.89
C LEU A 132 12.97 -6.23 4.63
N ASN A 133 12.52 -5.02 4.32
CA ASN A 133 11.80 -4.76 3.07
C ASN A 133 12.63 -5.12 1.84
N ALA A 134 13.89 -4.69 1.77
CA ALA A 134 14.77 -4.99 0.63
C ALA A 134 14.98 -6.49 0.46
N LEU A 135 15.27 -7.19 1.55
CA LEU A 135 15.47 -8.65 1.59
C LEU A 135 14.19 -9.39 1.17
N GLY A 136 13.04 -9.03 1.74
CA GLY A 136 11.77 -9.66 1.41
C GLY A 136 11.37 -9.45 -0.05
N ARG A 137 11.57 -8.23 -0.57
CA ARG A 137 11.30 -7.90 -1.98
C ARG A 137 12.18 -8.68 -2.94
N ALA A 138 13.47 -8.80 -2.65
CA ALA A 138 14.44 -9.52 -3.48
C ALA A 138 14.19 -11.04 -3.51
N ASN A 139 13.60 -11.59 -2.45
CA ASN A 139 13.32 -13.03 -2.31
C ASN A 139 11.85 -13.41 -2.55
N GLY A 140 11.03 -12.49 -3.06
CA GLY A 140 9.62 -12.76 -3.41
C GLY A 140 8.68 -12.98 -2.21
N ILE A 141 9.06 -12.52 -1.02
CA ILE A 141 8.33 -12.74 0.23
C ILE A 141 7.24 -11.68 0.41
N GLY A 142 6.07 -12.09 0.91
CA GLY A 142 5.04 -11.17 1.42
C GLY A 142 3.85 -10.90 0.48
N ARG A 143 3.69 -11.65 -0.60
CA ARG A 143 2.46 -11.60 -1.42
C ARG A 143 1.33 -12.38 -0.75
N ILE A 144 0.13 -11.83 -0.78
CA ILE A 144 -1.10 -12.47 -0.31
C ILE A 144 -2.26 -12.05 -1.23
N ASP A 145 -3.18 -12.97 -1.49
CA ASP A 145 -4.41 -12.76 -2.26
C ASP A 145 -5.59 -13.27 -1.43
N ILE A 146 -6.51 -12.36 -1.08
CA ILE A 146 -7.57 -12.62 -0.10
C ILE A 146 -8.84 -11.85 -0.45
N VAL A 147 -9.96 -12.39 0.03
CA VAL A 147 -11.23 -11.67 0.20
C VAL A 147 -11.35 -11.29 1.67
N GLU A 148 -11.50 -10.01 1.97
CA GLU A 148 -11.68 -9.50 3.33
C GLU A 148 -13.10 -8.99 3.59
N ASN A 149 -13.56 -9.09 4.83
CA ASN A 149 -14.79 -8.43 5.27
C ASN A 149 -14.46 -6.99 5.68
N ARG A 150 -15.17 -6.02 5.10
CA ARG A 150 -15.05 -4.60 5.48
C ARG A 150 -15.81 -4.31 6.78
N PHE A 151 -15.38 -3.25 7.48
CA PHE A 151 -16.00 -2.79 8.73
C PHE A 151 -17.36 -2.11 8.49
#